data_AF-A0A6J8BF29-F1
#
_entry.id   AF-A0A6J8BF29-F1
#
_cell.length_a   1.000
_cell.length_b   1.000
_cell.length_c   1.000
_cell.angle_alpha   90.00
_cell.angle_beta   90.00
_cell.angle_gamma   90.00
#
_symmetry.space_group_name_H-M   'P 1'
#
loop_
_entity.id
_entity.type
_entity.pdbx_description
1 polymer ?
#
loop_
_entity_poly.entity_id
_entity_poly.type
_entity_poly.pdbx_seq_one_letter_code
_entity_poly.pdbx_strand_id
1 'polypeptide(L)'
;MMELDFSGRTIDKQPISREDKRFLNILQDGIRRDEGHYELPLPFKGSESNLPNDKSLALQRFEHLRKHTSSEGHKISKDFYVDDGLKSVSGVGEAVRLVKASQQMCSKGGLRLHKFRSNSKEVLKQIPPDDQASDIKNIDLLKDELPTTKTLGVQWCIESDSFQFHIVLNDKPLTRRGILSTLSCLRSVGIRFTRSTCS
;
A
#
# COMPACT_ATOMS: atom_id res chain seq x y z
N MET A 1 -19.34 -24.55 -30.87
CA MET A 1 -19.49 -25.46 -29.71
C MET A 1 -18.11 -25.58 -29.09
N MET A 2 -17.91 -24.96 -27.93
CA MET A 2 -16.63 -24.84 -27.24
C MET A 2 -16.46 -26.04 -26.32
N GLU A 3 -15.52 -26.93 -26.61
CA GLU A 3 -14.88 -27.75 -25.59
C GLU A 3 -13.38 -27.56 -25.75
N LEU A 4 -12.81 -26.75 -24.84
CA LEU A 4 -11.37 -26.62 -24.67
C LEU A 4 -10.96 -27.71 -23.70
N ASP A 5 -10.31 -28.74 -24.24
CA ASP A 5 -9.65 -29.80 -23.48
C ASP A 5 -8.71 -29.19 -22.43
N PHE A 6 -9.10 -29.34 -21.17
CA PHE A 6 -8.20 -29.26 -20.03
C PHE A 6 -7.20 -30.43 -20.14
N SER A 7 -6.20 -30.28 -21.02
CA SER A 7 -5.04 -31.16 -21.03
C SER A 7 -4.29 -30.96 -19.70
N GLY A 8 -4.46 -31.92 -18.79
CA GLY A 8 -3.70 -32.02 -17.56
C GLY A 8 -2.21 -32.07 -17.90
N ARG A 9 -1.54 -30.94 -17.77
CA ARG A 9 -0.09 -30.86 -17.94
C ARG A 9 0.54 -31.50 -16.72
N THR A 10 1.31 -32.55 -16.96
CA THR A 10 2.13 -33.23 -15.97
C THR A 10 3.03 -32.20 -15.29
N ILE A 11 2.73 -31.90 -14.03
CA ILE A 11 3.59 -31.15 -13.14
C ILE A 11 4.90 -31.92 -13.07
N ASP A 12 5.96 -31.34 -13.62
CA ASP A 12 7.33 -31.81 -13.42
C ASP A 12 7.50 -32.07 -11.92
N LYS A 13 7.70 -33.33 -11.53
CA LYS A 13 7.73 -33.79 -10.13
C LYS A 13 9.02 -33.34 -9.45
N GLN A 14 9.20 -32.04 -9.31
CA GLN A 14 10.14 -31.46 -8.36
C GLN A 14 9.70 -31.89 -6.95
N PRO A 15 10.57 -32.48 -6.13
CA PRO A 15 10.23 -32.85 -4.76
C PRO A 15 9.88 -31.59 -3.96
N ILE A 16 8.62 -31.47 -3.55
CA ILE A 16 8.12 -30.33 -2.80
C ILE A 16 8.57 -30.38 -1.33
N SER A 17 9.12 -29.26 -0.85
CA SER A 17 9.63 -29.11 0.52
C SER A 17 8.52 -29.31 1.57
N ARG A 18 8.88 -29.78 2.78
CA ARG A 18 7.94 -29.89 3.91
C ARG A 18 7.27 -28.55 4.23
N GLU A 19 8.01 -27.44 4.09
CA GLU A 19 7.47 -26.10 4.30
C GLU A 19 6.47 -25.69 3.21
N ASP A 20 6.73 -26.05 1.96
CA ASP A 20 5.83 -25.77 0.83
C ASP A 20 4.55 -26.62 0.94
N LYS A 21 4.65 -27.90 1.34
CA LYS A 21 3.47 -28.75 1.64
C LYS A 21 2.61 -28.14 2.74
N ARG A 22 3.22 -27.72 3.86
CA ARG A 22 2.51 -27.09 4.97
C ARG A 22 1.80 -25.80 4.52
N PHE A 23 2.48 -24.99 3.72
CA PHE A 23 1.91 -23.78 3.16
C PHE A 23 0.71 -24.06 2.25
N LEU A 24 0.82 -25.04 1.35
CA LEU A 24 -0.28 -25.43 0.46
C LEU A 24 -1.50 -25.92 1.24
N ASN A 25 -1.32 -26.72 2.28
CA ASN A 25 -2.43 -27.17 3.14
C ASN A 25 -3.14 -26.00 3.82
N ILE A 26 -2.38 -25.04 4.37
CA ILE A 26 -2.93 -23.82 4.98
C ILE A 26 -3.78 -23.03 3.97
N LEU A 27 -3.33 -22.93 2.72
CA LEU A 27 -4.08 -22.24 1.68
C LEU A 27 -5.33 -23.02 1.27
N GLN A 28 -5.19 -24.32 1.01
CA GLN A 28 -6.30 -25.16 0.55
C GLN A 28 -7.45 -25.19 1.56
N ASP A 29 -7.13 -25.24 2.85
CA ASP A 29 -8.14 -25.34 3.92
C ASP A 29 -8.68 -23.96 4.35
N GLY A 30 -7.99 -22.87 4.01
CA GLY A 30 -8.27 -21.56 4.62
C GLY A 30 -8.68 -20.44 3.67
N ILE A 31 -8.56 -20.62 2.35
CA ILE A 31 -9.04 -19.62 1.38
C ILE A 31 -10.56 -19.48 1.49
N ARG A 32 -11.02 -18.25 1.74
CA ARG A 32 -12.44 -17.90 1.82
C ARG A 32 -12.74 -16.77 0.86
N ARG A 33 -13.99 -16.69 0.39
CA ARG A 33 -14.48 -15.54 -0.37
C ARG A 33 -15.53 -14.84 0.47
N ASP A 34 -15.27 -13.58 0.80
CA ASP A 34 -16.13 -12.74 1.62
C ASP A 34 -16.32 -11.38 0.94
N GLU A 35 -17.57 -10.95 0.79
CA GLU A 35 -17.96 -9.64 0.21
C GLU A 35 -17.22 -9.24 -1.09
N GLY A 36 -16.95 -10.20 -1.97
CA GLY A 36 -16.25 -9.94 -3.25
C GLY A 36 -14.71 -9.94 -3.16
N HIS A 37 -14.14 -10.18 -1.99
CA HIS A 37 -12.71 -10.31 -1.74
C HIS A 37 -12.32 -11.75 -1.41
N TYR A 38 -11.06 -12.10 -1.69
CA TYR A 38 -10.48 -13.38 -1.25
C TYR A 38 -9.69 -13.17 0.04
N GLU A 39 -10.03 -13.94 1.06
CA GLU A 39 -9.31 -14.02 2.31
C GLU A 39 -8.39 -15.24 2.33
N LEU A 40 -7.14 -15.03 2.74
CA LEU A 40 -6.17 -16.11 2.93
C LEU A 40 -5.59 -16.05 4.35
N PRO A 41 -5.48 -17.20 5.04
CA PRO A 41 -4.83 -17.25 6.34
C PRO A 41 -3.34 -16.92 6.22
N LEU A 42 -2.85 -16.13 7.16
CA LEU A 42 -1.43 -15.79 7.24
C LEU A 42 -0.58 -17.04 7.51
N PRO A 43 0.43 -17.33 6.67
CA PRO A 43 1.25 -18.54 6.77
C PRO A 43 2.37 -18.36 7.82
N PHE A 44 2.01 -18.21 9.09
CA PHE A 44 2.96 -18.10 10.19
C PHE A 44 3.81 -19.39 10.31
N LYS A 45 5.09 -19.22 10.67
CA LYS A 45 5.99 -20.38 10.90
C LYS A 45 5.63 -21.15 12.18
N GLY A 46 5.00 -20.49 13.17
CA GLY A 46 4.53 -21.05 14.44
C GLY A 46 3.07 -20.66 14.74
N SER A 47 2.46 -21.29 15.75
CA SER A 47 1.04 -21.13 16.09
C SER A 47 0.68 -19.74 16.62
N GLU A 48 1.59 -19.03 17.29
CA GLU A 48 1.31 -17.68 17.80
C GLU A 48 2.58 -16.83 17.79
N SER A 49 2.61 -15.79 16.96
CA SER A 49 3.57 -14.70 17.13
C SER A 49 2.99 -13.71 18.14
N ASN A 50 3.50 -13.75 19.38
CA ASN A 50 3.18 -12.79 20.43
C ASN A 50 3.79 -11.42 20.03
N LEU A 51 3.01 -10.59 19.36
CA LEU A 51 3.41 -9.24 18.99
C LEU A 51 3.01 -8.28 20.13
N PRO A 52 3.92 -7.40 20.59
CA PRO A 52 3.58 -6.41 21.59
C PRO A 52 2.46 -5.49 21.10
N ASN A 53 1.58 -5.09 22.02
CA ASN A 53 0.44 -4.24 21.72
C ASN A 53 0.78 -2.76 21.93
N ASP A 54 1.11 -2.05 20.85
CA ASP A 54 1.46 -0.61 20.88
C ASP A 54 0.23 0.32 20.81
N LYS A 55 -1.00 -0.22 20.91
CA LYS A 55 -2.24 0.56 20.73
C LYS A 55 -2.36 1.75 21.68
N SER A 56 -2.00 1.58 22.95
CA SER A 56 -2.12 2.64 23.97
C SER A 56 -1.25 3.85 23.62
N LEU A 57 0.01 3.60 23.24
CA LEU A 57 0.94 4.66 22.83
C LEU A 57 0.49 5.35 21.53
N ALA A 58 -0.01 4.58 20.57
CA ALA A 58 -0.55 5.12 19.32
C ALA A 58 -1.74 6.06 19.57
N LEU A 59 -2.67 5.68 20.45
CA LEU A 59 -3.83 6.51 20.83
C LEU A 59 -3.40 7.79 21.56
N GLN A 60 -2.40 7.70 22.43
CA GLN A 60 -1.91 8.86 23.17
C GLN A 60 -1.25 9.89 22.23
N ARG A 61 -0.49 9.41 21.24
CA ARG A 61 0.07 10.26 20.17
C ARG A 61 -1.03 10.89 19.30
N PHE A 62 -2.06 10.11 18.96
CA PHE A 62 -3.21 10.60 18.19
C PHE A 62 -3.96 11.73 18.91
N GLU A 63 -4.25 11.57 20.21
CA GLU A 63 -4.93 12.60 21.01
C GLU A 63 -4.10 13.87 21.14
N HIS A 64 -2.78 13.75 21.27
CA HIS A 64 -1.88 14.90 21.30
C HIS A 64 -1.91 15.66 19.97
N LEU A 65 -1.87 14.95 18.84
CA LEU A 65 -2.02 15.55 17.51
C LEU A 65 -3.38 16.25 17.38
N ARG A 66 -4.48 15.60 17.78
CA ARG A 66 -5.85 16.13 17.70
C ARG A 66 -6.02 17.47 18.42
N LYS A 67 -5.40 17.64 19.60
CA LYS A 67 -5.50 18.88 20.39
C LYS A 67 -4.80 20.07 19.75
N HIS A 68 -3.85 19.82 18.85
CA HIS A 68 -3.01 20.85 18.23
C HIS A 68 -3.30 21.08 16.74
N THR A 69 -4.36 20.46 16.19
CA THR A 69 -4.75 20.63 14.78
C THR A 69 -5.45 21.96 14.55
N SER A 70 -4.97 22.73 13.56
CA SER A 70 -5.74 23.84 12.97
C SER A 70 -6.92 23.29 12.16
N SER A 71 -7.87 24.15 11.76
CA SER A 71 -8.99 23.75 10.90
C SER A 71 -8.53 23.05 9.61
N GLU A 72 -7.47 23.55 8.98
CA GLU A 72 -6.86 22.95 7.78
C GLU A 72 -6.15 21.61 8.07
N GLY A 73 -5.42 21.50 9.19
CA GLY A 73 -4.80 20.23 9.60
C GLY A 73 -5.83 19.14 9.92
N HIS A 74 -7.01 19.54 10.40
CA HIS A 74 -8.12 18.63 10.63
C HIS A 74 -8.77 18.13 9.33
N LYS A 75 -8.62 18.86 8.22
CA LYS A 75 -9.11 18.39 6.91
C LYS A 75 -8.31 17.18 6.45
N ILE A 76 -6.97 17.25 6.54
CA ILE A 76 -6.10 16.16 6.07
C ILE A 76 -6.13 14.93 6.98
N SER A 77 -6.44 15.08 8.28
CA SER A 77 -6.39 13.96 9.23
C SER A 77 -7.34 12.80 8.87
N LYS A 78 -8.42 13.10 8.12
CA LYS A 78 -9.38 12.10 7.64
C LYS A 78 -8.94 11.41 6.35
N ASP A 79 -7.91 11.93 5.69
CA ASP A 79 -7.41 11.47 4.40
C ASP A 79 -6.10 10.66 4.54
N PHE A 80 -5.73 10.30 5.76
CA PHE A 80 -4.61 9.39 6.04
C PHE A 80 -5.06 7.95 6.06
N TYR A 81 -4.35 7.10 5.33
CA TYR A 81 -4.37 5.65 5.46
C TYR A 81 -3.01 5.19 6.00
N VAL A 82 -2.99 4.78 7.27
CA VAL A 82 -1.77 4.40 8.00
C VAL A 82 -0.73 5.53 7.89
N ASP A 83 0.38 5.32 7.19
CA ASP A 83 1.49 6.27 7.04
C ASP A 83 1.33 7.21 5.83
N ASP A 84 0.38 6.93 4.93
CA ASP A 84 0.19 7.66 3.68
C ASP A 84 -1.01 8.61 3.76
N GLY A 85 -0.80 9.90 3.46
CA GLY A 85 -1.88 10.89 3.33
C GLY A 85 -2.15 11.24 1.88
N LEU A 86 -3.40 11.14 1.43
CA LEU A 86 -3.79 11.45 0.05
C LEU A 86 -4.98 12.42 0.03
N LYS A 87 -4.75 13.66 -0.41
CA LYS A 87 -5.79 14.68 -0.50
C LYS A 87 -5.77 15.37 -1.85
N SER A 88 -6.96 15.48 -2.45
CA SER A 88 -7.21 16.31 -3.63
C SER A 88 -7.83 17.64 -3.22
N VAL A 89 -7.37 18.72 -3.86
CA VAL A 89 -7.86 20.10 -3.71
C VAL A 89 -7.84 20.77 -5.08
N SER A 90 -8.69 21.79 -5.28
CA SER A 90 -8.91 22.39 -6.60
C SER A 90 -7.89 23.49 -6.96
N GLY A 91 -7.15 24.03 -6.00
CA GLY A 91 -6.24 25.15 -6.22
C GLY A 91 -4.82 24.95 -5.71
N VAL A 92 -3.83 25.43 -6.48
CA VAL A 92 -2.40 25.40 -6.11
C VAL A 92 -2.15 26.09 -4.77
N GLY A 93 -2.74 27.28 -4.58
CA GLY A 93 -2.59 28.04 -3.33
C GLY A 93 -3.25 27.37 -2.12
N GLU A 94 -4.29 26.56 -2.33
CA GLU A 94 -4.89 25.74 -1.28
C GLU A 94 -4.00 24.53 -0.95
N ALA A 95 -3.48 23.84 -1.97
CA ALA A 95 -2.56 22.72 -1.80
C ALA A 95 -1.32 23.10 -1.00
N VAL A 96 -0.69 24.23 -1.33
CA VAL A 96 0.50 24.73 -0.61
C VAL A 96 0.16 25.08 0.85
N ARG A 97 -1.00 25.70 1.08
CA ARG A 97 -1.48 26.00 2.45
C ARG A 97 -1.70 24.72 3.24
N LEU A 98 -2.32 23.71 2.62
CA LEU A 98 -2.58 22.42 3.24
C LEU A 98 -1.28 21.69 3.59
N VAL A 99 -0.30 21.63 2.68
CA VAL A 99 1.02 21.02 2.95
C VAL A 99 1.68 21.68 4.16
N LYS A 100 1.76 23.02 4.18
CA LYS A 100 2.37 23.77 5.28
C LYS A 100 1.65 23.55 6.61
N ALA A 101 0.31 23.62 6.60
CA ALA A 101 -0.51 23.38 7.79
C ALA A 101 -0.31 21.94 8.33
N SER A 102 -0.23 20.96 7.42
CA SER A 102 -0.03 19.56 7.77
C SER A 102 1.36 19.32 8.37
N GLN A 103 2.42 19.89 7.78
CA GLN A 103 3.78 19.81 8.32
C GLN A 103 3.88 20.42 9.72
N GLN A 104 3.29 21.59 9.93
CA GLN A 104 3.27 22.25 11.24
C GLN A 104 2.48 21.44 12.28
N MET A 105 1.37 20.85 11.88
CA MET A 105 0.57 19.98 12.75
C MET A 105 1.36 18.74 13.18
N CYS A 106 1.95 18.04 12.21
CA CYS A 106 2.73 16.84 12.48
C CYS A 106 3.99 17.15 13.30
N SER A 107 4.67 18.27 13.05
CA SER A 107 5.89 18.63 13.80
C SER A 107 5.60 18.85 15.29
N LYS A 108 4.43 19.41 15.64
CA LYS A 108 3.96 19.52 17.04
C LYS A 108 3.72 18.17 17.70
N GLY A 109 3.42 17.14 16.91
CA GLY A 109 3.31 15.75 17.37
C GLY A 109 4.62 14.96 17.31
N GLY A 110 5.75 15.61 17.00
CA GLY A 110 7.05 14.94 16.83
C GLY A 110 7.15 14.09 15.55
N LEU A 111 6.25 14.31 14.58
CA LEU A 111 6.22 13.60 13.31
C LEU A 111 6.72 14.52 12.19
N ARG A 112 7.59 14.00 11.33
CA ARG A 112 8.05 14.72 10.13
C ARG A 112 7.30 14.20 8.91
N LEU A 113 6.44 15.01 8.32
CA LEU A 113 5.88 14.74 6.99
C LEU A 113 6.92 15.04 5.91
N HIS A 114 7.16 14.06 5.06
CA HIS A 114 8.15 14.11 3.98
C HIS A 114 7.69 13.24 2.80
N LYS A 115 8.48 13.21 1.72
CA LYS A 115 8.21 12.47 0.48
C LYS A 115 6.93 12.94 -0.23
N PHE A 116 6.71 14.25 -0.27
CA PHE A 116 5.58 14.83 -0.97
C PHE A 116 5.64 14.56 -2.48
N ARG A 117 4.45 14.32 -3.05
CA ARG A 117 4.17 14.16 -4.47
C ARG A 117 2.95 14.99 -4.82
N SER A 118 2.89 15.54 -6.03
CA SER A 118 1.73 16.27 -6.54
C SER A 118 1.71 16.19 -8.07
N ASN A 119 0.52 16.13 -8.65
CA ASN A 119 0.28 16.28 -10.09
C ASN A 119 0.54 17.71 -10.59
N SER A 120 0.70 18.69 -9.69
CA SER A 120 1.03 20.07 -10.05
C SER A 120 2.51 20.37 -9.80
N LYS A 121 3.24 20.64 -10.89
CA LYS A 121 4.64 21.11 -10.86
C LYS A 121 4.78 22.43 -10.08
N GLU A 122 3.77 23.29 -10.11
CA GLU A 122 3.75 24.55 -9.34
C GLU A 122 3.69 24.32 -7.83
N VAL A 123 2.92 23.33 -7.39
CA VAL A 123 2.88 22.92 -5.97
C VAL A 123 4.23 22.34 -5.56
N LEU A 124 4.82 21.45 -6.36
CA LEU A 124 6.12 20.84 -6.07
C LEU A 124 7.24 21.88 -5.88
N LYS A 125 7.27 22.92 -6.73
CA LYS A 125 8.24 24.03 -6.61
C LYS A 125 8.16 24.79 -5.28
N GLN A 126 7.00 24.78 -4.63
CA GLN A 126 6.76 25.45 -3.35
C GLN A 126 7.11 24.58 -2.13
N ILE A 127 7.46 23.31 -2.34
CA ILE A 127 7.84 22.36 -1.29
C ILE A 127 9.38 22.25 -1.24
N PRO A 128 10.00 22.32 -0.04
CA PRO A 128 11.44 22.16 0.09
C PRO A 128 11.95 20.84 -0.55
N PRO A 129 13.06 20.86 -1.29
CA PRO A 129 13.59 19.65 -1.94
C PRO A 129 13.84 18.48 -0.97
N ASP A 130 14.18 18.76 0.29
CA ASP A 130 14.38 17.73 1.31
C ASP A 130 13.12 16.94 1.64
N ASP A 131 11.96 17.58 1.54
CA ASP A 131 10.67 16.99 1.84
C ASP A 131 9.97 16.42 0.59
N GLN A 132 10.48 16.64 -0.62
CA GLN A 132 9.98 16.00 -1.83
C GLN A 132 10.34 14.51 -1.90
N ALA A 133 9.56 13.72 -2.62
CA ALA A 133 9.88 12.31 -2.87
C ALA A 133 11.16 12.17 -3.72
N SER A 134 11.96 11.14 -3.44
CA SER A 134 13.30 10.96 -4.03
C SER A 134 13.31 10.88 -5.55
N ASP A 135 12.26 10.32 -6.14
CA ASP A 135 12.06 10.22 -7.58
C ASP A 135 11.58 11.52 -8.21
N ILE A 136 11.12 12.50 -7.42
CA ILE A 136 10.83 13.87 -7.89
C ILE A 136 12.11 14.73 -7.83
N LYS A 137 12.97 14.52 -6.83
CA LYS A 137 14.18 15.35 -6.60
C LYS A 137 15.14 15.38 -7.79
N ASN A 138 15.14 14.32 -8.61
CA ASN A 138 16.11 14.14 -9.70
C ASN A 138 15.56 14.53 -11.08
N ILE A 139 14.41 15.20 -11.13
CA ILE A 139 13.68 15.52 -12.36
C ILE A 139 13.67 17.03 -12.59
N ASP A 140 13.93 17.49 -13.82
CA ASP A 140 13.75 18.89 -14.21
C ASP A 140 12.25 19.17 -14.39
N LEU A 141 11.62 19.73 -13.36
CA LEU A 141 10.19 20.05 -13.34
C LEU A 141 9.72 21.01 -14.46
N LEU A 142 10.63 21.63 -15.23
CA LEU A 142 10.29 22.47 -16.38
C LEU A 142 10.25 21.71 -17.70
N LYS A 143 10.96 20.57 -17.80
CA LYS A 143 11.18 19.85 -19.06
C LYS A 143 10.69 18.42 -19.03
N ASP A 144 10.74 17.78 -17.88
CA ASP A 144 10.48 16.36 -17.73
C ASP A 144 9.03 16.10 -17.30
N GLU A 145 8.54 14.90 -17.63
CA GLU A 145 7.25 14.38 -17.19
C GLU A 145 7.34 13.87 -15.75
N LEU A 146 6.26 14.02 -14.97
CA LEU A 146 6.20 13.47 -13.62
C LEU A 146 6.16 11.93 -13.66
N PRO A 147 6.86 11.27 -12.72
CA PRO A 147 7.04 9.83 -12.77
C PRO A 147 5.74 9.10 -12.42
N THR A 148 5.71 7.83 -12.80
CA THR A 148 4.70 6.89 -12.31
C THR A 148 5.23 6.18 -11.06
N THR A 149 4.43 6.15 -10.00
CA THR A 149 4.82 5.57 -8.69
C THR A 149 3.80 4.56 -8.19
N LYS A 150 4.14 3.79 -7.16
CA LYS A 150 3.15 3.07 -6.35
C LYS A 150 2.71 3.91 -5.15
N THR A 151 1.40 3.97 -4.93
CA THR A 151 0.74 4.60 -3.79
C THR A 151 -0.40 3.69 -3.33
N LEU A 152 -0.50 3.39 -2.02
CA LEU A 152 -1.54 2.51 -1.46
C LEU A 152 -1.66 1.12 -2.15
N GLY A 153 -0.57 0.64 -2.75
CA GLY A 153 -0.54 -0.63 -3.48
C GLY A 153 -1.07 -0.57 -4.92
N VAL A 154 -1.46 0.60 -5.43
CA VAL A 154 -1.82 0.81 -6.85
C VAL A 154 -0.78 1.68 -7.54
N GLN A 155 -0.69 1.60 -8.86
CA GLN A 155 0.19 2.47 -9.64
C GLN A 155 -0.52 3.81 -9.85
N TRP A 156 0.16 4.91 -9.64
CA TRP A 156 -0.33 6.27 -9.86
C TRP A 156 0.55 6.96 -10.89
N CYS A 157 -0.06 7.31 -12.02
CA CYS A 157 0.53 8.21 -12.99
C CYS A 157 0.29 9.64 -12.49
N ILE A 158 1.35 10.29 -11.99
CA ILE A 158 1.24 11.58 -11.34
C ILE A 158 0.84 12.68 -12.34
N GLU A 159 1.45 12.69 -13.53
CA GLU A 159 1.19 13.72 -14.56
C GLU A 159 -0.29 13.74 -14.97
N SER A 160 -0.89 12.56 -15.21
CA SER A 160 -2.28 12.45 -15.66
C SER A 160 -3.28 12.28 -14.52
N ASP A 161 -2.82 12.36 -13.27
CA ASP A 161 -3.60 12.10 -12.05
C ASP A 161 -4.50 10.85 -12.13
N SER A 162 -3.94 9.75 -12.63
CA SER A 162 -4.71 8.53 -12.92
C SER A 162 -4.11 7.33 -12.20
N PHE A 163 -4.97 6.55 -11.54
CA PHE A 163 -4.57 5.26 -11.00
C PHE A 163 -4.64 4.17 -12.07
N GLN A 164 -3.63 3.30 -12.08
CA GLN A 164 -3.47 2.22 -13.01
C GLN A 164 -3.21 0.92 -12.26
N PHE A 165 -3.66 -0.18 -12.85
CA PHE A 165 -3.34 -1.52 -12.41
C PHE A 165 -2.42 -2.16 -13.45
N HIS A 166 -1.23 -2.56 -13.02
CA HIS A 166 -0.32 -3.34 -13.85
C HIS A 166 -0.17 -4.73 -13.23
N ILE A 167 -0.96 -5.68 -13.74
CA ILE A 167 -0.95 -7.06 -13.27
C ILE A 167 -0.13 -7.87 -14.26
N VAL A 168 1.03 -8.35 -13.82
CA VAL A 168 1.86 -9.28 -14.58
C VAL A 168 1.80 -10.64 -13.90
N LEU A 169 1.00 -11.54 -14.48
CA LEU A 169 0.97 -12.93 -14.06
C LEU A 169 2.12 -13.66 -14.77
N ASN A 170 3.19 -13.89 -14.03
CA ASN A 170 4.29 -14.73 -14.49
C ASN A 170 4.06 -16.16 -14.01
N ASP A 171 4.37 -17.14 -14.86
CA ASP A 171 4.48 -18.52 -14.42
C ASP A 171 5.61 -18.65 -13.41
N LYS A 172 5.23 -18.92 -12.16
CA LYS A 172 6.16 -19.16 -11.05
C LYS A 172 6.02 -20.61 -10.59
N PRO A 173 7.12 -21.25 -10.15
CA PRO A 173 7.04 -22.59 -9.57
C PRO A 173 6.04 -22.63 -8.40
N LEU A 174 5.31 -23.73 -8.26
CA LEU A 174 4.33 -23.96 -7.18
C LEU A 174 5.04 -24.17 -5.82
N THR A 175 5.65 -23.11 -5.33
CA THR A 175 6.35 -23.01 -4.05
C THR A 175 5.70 -21.91 -3.24
N ARG A 176 5.91 -21.90 -1.91
CA ARG A 176 5.46 -20.81 -1.04
C ARG A 176 5.87 -19.44 -1.57
N ARG A 177 7.13 -19.30 -2.01
CA ARG A 177 7.66 -18.05 -2.57
C ARG A 177 7.02 -17.71 -3.92
N GLY A 178 6.82 -18.69 -4.80
CA GLY A 178 6.15 -18.47 -6.09
C GLY A 178 4.71 -18.01 -5.94
N ILE A 179 3.93 -18.69 -5.10
CA ILE A 179 2.53 -18.35 -4.83
C ILE A 179 2.41 -16.98 -4.15
N LEU A 180 3.21 -16.71 -3.12
CA LEU A 180 3.19 -15.39 -2.46
C LEU A 180 3.62 -14.27 -3.41
N SER A 181 4.54 -14.52 -4.33
CA SER A 181 4.94 -13.55 -5.36
C SER A 181 3.76 -13.23 -6.28
N THR A 182 3.02 -14.24 -6.75
CA THR A 182 1.85 -14.05 -7.62
C THR A 182 0.70 -13.36 -6.87
N LEU A 183 0.39 -13.79 -5.65
CA LEU A 183 -0.62 -13.16 -4.80
C LEU A 183 -0.28 -11.71 -4.46
N SER A 184 1.00 -11.39 -4.24
CA SER A 184 1.43 -10.01 -3.99
C SER A 184 1.19 -9.10 -5.19
N CYS A 185 1.19 -9.62 -6.42
CA CYS A 185 0.83 -8.86 -7.62
C CYS A 185 -0.68 -8.60 -7.70
N LEU A 186 -1.50 -9.53 -7.20
CA LEU A 186 -2.95 -9.44 -7.17
C LEU A 186 -3.52 -8.69 -5.96
N ARG A 187 -2.69 -8.33 -4.97
CA ARG A 187 -3.12 -7.64 -3.74
C ARG A 187 -3.91 -6.36 -4.03
N SER A 188 -3.58 -5.66 -5.10
CA SER A 188 -4.25 -4.43 -5.55
C SER A 188 -5.69 -4.66 -6.04
N VAL A 189 -6.11 -5.91 -6.24
CA VAL A 189 -7.40 -6.32 -6.84
C VAL A 189 -8.33 -7.00 -5.81
N GLY A 190 -8.05 -6.86 -4.51
CA GLY A 190 -8.96 -7.32 -3.46
C GLY A 190 -8.62 -8.66 -2.81
N ILE A 191 -7.32 -8.95 -2.62
CA ILE A 191 -6.85 -10.07 -1.79
C ILE A 191 -6.47 -9.56 -0.40
N ARG A 192 -7.10 -10.10 0.65
CA ARG A 192 -6.84 -9.78 2.05
C ARG A 192 -6.19 -10.97 2.75
N PHE A 193 -5.13 -10.71 3.51
CA PHE A 193 -4.57 -11.71 4.42
C PHE A 193 -5.18 -11.53 5.80
N THR A 194 -5.77 -12.58 6.35
CA THR A 194 -6.36 -12.56 7.69
C THR A 194 -5.51 -13.40 8.65
N ARG A 195 -5.44 -12.96 9.91
CA ARG A 195 -5.06 -13.90 10.97
C ARG A 195 -6.20 -14.91 11.07
N SER A 196 -5.90 -16.19 10.98
CA SER A 196 -6.83 -17.24 11.34
C SER A 196 -7.12 -17.10 12.83
N THR A 197 -8.14 -16.33 13.19
CA THR A 197 -8.74 -16.42 14.51
C THR A 197 -9.49 -17.74 14.54
N CYS A 198 -8.93 -18.73 15.24
CA CYS A 198 -9.77 -19.81 15.76
C CYS A 198 -10.80 -19.16 16.68
N SER A 199 -12.07 -19.32 16.32
CA SER A 199 -13.20 -19.21 17.24
C SER A 199 -13.05 -20.22 18.37
#